data_AF-A0A7S4Q9T1-F1
#
_entry.id   AF-A0A7S4Q9T1-F1
#
_cell.length_a   1.000
_cell.length_b   1.000
_cell.length_c   1.000
_cell.angle_alpha   90.00
_cell.angle_beta   90.00
_cell.angle_gamma   90.00
#
_symmetry.space_group_name_H-M   'P 1'
#
loop_
_entity.id
_entity.type
_entity.pdbx_description
1 polymer ?
#
loop_
_entity_poly.entity_id
_entity_poly.type
_entity_poly.pdbx_seq_one_letter_code
_entity_poly.pdbx_strand_id
1 'polypeptide(L)'
;APEGQEQAAGALKAVVFGVEHQRAVLEAGALPPLIAAMGRGVPNVQEQATGAIAYLVTSKEEHRQAVVAAAAVPELLALLSSGALGVREQAAAALRYLVLDSDEHERQLVEAGAMSALVELLWFGTPKGQEYAATTIRNMVIKNNPETERDVMRAGAAPALISLLGTEHREVRRQVV
;
A
#
# COMPACT_ATOMS: atom_id res chain seq x y z
N ALA A 1 2.36 23.09 12.16
CA ALA A 1 2.54 22.08 13.23
C ALA A 1 2.12 20.71 12.69
N PRO A 2 2.70 19.60 13.18
CA PRO A 2 2.38 18.25 12.73
C PRO A 2 0.88 17.92 12.80
N GLU A 3 0.20 18.36 13.85
CA GLU A 3 -1.25 18.16 14.01
C GLU A 3 -2.07 18.82 12.88
N GLY A 4 -1.71 20.05 12.48
CA GLY A 4 -2.37 20.71 11.33
C GLY A 4 -2.12 19.98 10.00
N GLN A 5 -0.94 19.38 9.82
CA GLN A 5 -0.64 18.56 8.64
C GLN A 5 -1.42 17.25 8.65
N GLU A 6 -1.55 16.61 9.82
CA GLU A 6 -2.32 15.38 10.00
C GLU A 6 -3.79 15.62 9.64
N GLN A 7 -4.39 16.67 10.19
CA GLN A 7 -5.79 17.01 9.91
C GLN A 7 -6.02 17.37 8.44
N ALA A 8 -5.09 18.10 7.82
CA ALA A 8 -5.18 18.43 6.39
C ALA A 8 -5.06 17.18 5.51
N ALA A 9 -4.10 16.29 5.79
CA ALA A 9 -3.94 15.03 5.06
C ALA A 9 -5.15 14.10 5.28
N GLY A 10 -5.68 14.03 6.50
CA GLY A 10 -6.88 13.26 6.83
C GLY A 10 -8.12 13.79 6.10
N ALA A 11 -8.30 15.10 6.03
CA ALA A 11 -9.38 15.73 5.25
C ALA A 11 -9.24 15.42 3.76
N LEU A 12 -8.03 15.53 3.19
CA LEU A 12 -7.79 15.16 1.80
C LEU A 12 -8.11 13.68 1.55
N LYS A 13 -7.64 12.77 2.41
CA LYS A 13 -7.94 11.34 2.36
C LYS A 13 -9.46 11.08 2.35
N ALA A 14 -10.21 11.78 3.20
CA ALA A 14 -11.67 11.67 3.26
C ALA A 14 -12.34 12.16 1.96
N VAL A 15 -11.84 13.24 1.35
CA VAL A 15 -12.37 13.75 0.07
C VAL A 15 -12.10 12.76 -1.06
N VAL A 16 -10.87 12.24 -1.17
CA VAL A 16 -10.49 11.31 -2.26
C VAL A 16 -11.04 9.89 -2.07
N PHE A 17 -11.63 9.59 -0.91
CA PHE A 17 -12.40 8.37 -0.72
C PHE A 17 -13.59 8.29 -1.69
N GLY A 18 -14.22 9.43 -1.99
CA GLY A 18 -15.23 9.55 -3.05
C GLY A 18 -14.58 9.66 -4.42
N VAL A 19 -14.83 8.67 -5.29
CA VAL A 19 -14.18 8.55 -6.61
C VAL A 19 -14.46 9.77 -7.50
N GLU A 20 -15.61 10.39 -7.35
CA GLU A 20 -16.05 11.60 -8.06
C GLU A 20 -15.17 12.82 -7.77
N HIS A 21 -14.55 12.91 -6.60
CA HIS A 21 -13.73 14.06 -6.19
C HIS A 21 -12.25 13.89 -6.54
N GLN A 22 -11.80 12.67 -6.84
CA GLN A 22 -10.39 12.36 -7.03
C GLN A 22 -9.74 13.19 -8.14
N ARG A 23 -10.44 13.35 -9.28
CA ARG A 23 -9.94 14.15 -10.41
C ARG A 23 -9.68 15.61 -10.00
N ALA A 24 -10.65 16.23 -9.34
CA ALA A 24 -10.53 17.62 -8.90
C ALA A 24 -9.36 17.81 -7.92
N VAL A 25 -9.14 16.84 -7.03
CA VAL A 25 -8.01 16.86 -6.09
C VAL A 25 -6.66 16.74 -6.82
N LEU A 26 -6.56 15.88 -7.84
CA LEU A 26 -5.36 15.78 -8.66
C LEU A 26 -5.09 17.07 -9.44
N GLU A 27 -6.11 17.65 -10.08
CA GLU A 27 -6.02 18.90 -10.83
C GLU A 27 -5.67 20.09 -9.93
N ALA A 28 -6.07 20.05 -8.65
CA ALA A 28 -5.67 21.02 -7.63
C ALA A 28 -4.20 20.88 -7.18
N GLY A 29 -3.44 19.93 -7.72
CA GLY A 29 -2.01 19.77 -7.44
C GLY A 29 -1.72 19.09 -6.10
N ALA A 30 -2.58 18.17 -5.65
CA ALA A 30 -2.40 17.51 -4.36
C ALA A 30 -1.20 16.55 -4.27
N LEU A 31 -0.69 16.05 -5.41
CA LEU A 31 0.35 15.01 -5.41
C LEU A 31 1.67 15.45 -4.77
N PRO A 32 2.32 16.57 -5.17
CA PRO A 32 3.61 16.94 -4.57
C PRO A 32 3.54 17.16 -3.04
N PRO A 33 2.52 17.86 -2.49
CA PRO A 33 2.35 17.97 -1.04
C PRO A 33 2.15 16.63 -0.33
N LEU A 34 1.34 15.73 -0.90
CA LEU A 34 1.10 14.40 -0.33
C LEU A 34 2.39 13.57 -0.30
N ILE A 35 3.17 13.59 -1.38
CA ILE A 35 4.44 12.85 -1.47
C ILE A 35 5.47 13.42 -0.49
N ALA A 36 5.55 14.75 -0.35
CA ALA A 36 6.40 15.37 0.66
C ALA A 36 5.99 14.98 2.09
N ALA A 37 4.69 14.87 2.36
CA ALA A 37 4.16 14.43 3.64
C ALA A 37 4.45 12.94 3.92
N MET A 38 4.45 12.08 2.90
CA MET A 38 4.87 10.68 3.02
C MET A 38 6.33 10.57 3.48
N GLY A 39 7.25 11.32 2.87
CA GLY A 39 8.69 11.19 3.18
C GLY A 39 9.19 11.98 4.39
N ARG A 40 8.47 13.02 4.82
CA ARG A 40 8.93 13.94 5.89
C ARG A 40 7.98 14.06 7.06
N GLY A 41 6.78 13.49 6.96
CA GLY A 41 5.78 13.54 8.01
C GLY A 41 6.14 12.66 9.21
N VAL A 42 5.52 12.97 10.35
CA VAL A 42 5.45 12.02 11.48
C VAL A 42 4.49 10.86 11.13
N PRO A 43 4.53 9.69 11.80
CA PRO A 43 3.79 8.51 11.39
C PRO A 43 2.30 8.73 11.09
N ASN A 44 1.59 9.52 11.90
CA ASN A 44 0.17 9.81 11.63
C ASN A 44 -0.03 10.61 10.33
N VAL A 45 0.83 11.60 10.06
CA VAL A 45 0.80 12.39 8.83
C VAL A 45 1.10 11.49 7.63
N GLN A 46 2.11 10.62 7.76
CA GLN A 46 2.46 9.64 6.72
C GLN A 46 1.27 8.73 6.44
N GLU A 47 0.62 8.17 7.47
CA GLU A 47 -0.52 7.27 7.30
C GLU A 47 -1.69 7.94 6.57
N GLN A 48 -2.02 9.18 6.92
CA GLN A 48 -3.07 9.92 6.23
C GLN A 48 -2.70 10.24 4.78
N ALA A 49 -1.46 10.70 4.54
CA ALA A 49 -0.99 11.05 3.20
C ALA A 49 -0.90 9.81 2.29
N THR A 50 -0.30 8.73 2.78
CA THR A 50 -0.21 7.45 2.06
C THR A 50 -1.59 6.86 1.81
N GLY A 51 -2.53 6.99 2.77
CA GLY A 51 -3.91 6.58 2.57
C GLY A 51 -4.64 7.39 1.50
N ALA A 52 -4.37 8.70 1.39
CA ALA A 52 -4.92 9.51 0.30
C ALA A 52 -4.38 9.05 -1.07
N ILE A 53 -3.07 8.77 -1.17
CA ILE A 53 -2.47 8.18 -2.38
C ILE A 53 -3.11 6.83 -2.70
N ALA A 54 -3.30 5.96 -1.70
CA ALA A 54 -3.94 4.66 -1.88
C ALA A 54 -5.36 4.77 -2.45
N TYR A 55 -6.14 5.78 -2.05
CA TYR A 55 -7.45 6.02 -2.64
C TYR A 55 -7.39 6.59 -4.05
N LEU A 56 -6.45 7.48 -4.35
CA LEU A 56 -6.30 8.03 -5.70
C LEU A 56 -6.00 6.96 -6.75
N VAL A 57 -5.26 5.91 -6.38
CA VAL A 57 -4.88 4.83 -7.31
C VAL A 57 -5.92 3.73 -7.47
N THR A 58 -6.99 3.70 -6.66
CA THR A 58 -8.00 2.61 -6.72
C THR A 58 -8.91 2.67 -7.94
N SER A 59 -9.07 3.85 -8.55
CA SER A 59 -10.10 4.07 -9.56
C SER A 59 -9.55 3.88 -10.98
N LYS A 60 -9.05 4.95 -11.60
CA LYS A 60 -8.78 5.01 -13.03
C LYS A 60 -7.29 4.89 -13.32
N GLU A 61 -6.98 4.33 -14.48
CA GLU A 61 -5.60 4.18 -14.95
C GLU A 61 -4.90 5.54 -15.05
N GLU A 62 -5.61 6.59 -15.49
CA GLU A 62 -5.04 7.94 -15.60
C GLU A 62 -4.61 8.49 -14.24
N HIS A 63 -5.31 8.15 -13.15
CA HIS A 63 -4.91 8.56 -11.81
C HIS A 63 -3.65 7.81 -11.35
N ARG A 64 -3.55 6.51 -11.67
CA ARG A 64 -2.37 5.71 -11.39
C ARG A 64 -1.15 6.24 -12.14
N GLN A 65 -1.31 6.56 -13.42
CA GLN A 65 -0.27 7.19 -14.24
C GLN A 65 0.16 8.55 -13.66
N ALA A 66 -0.78 9.38 -13.18
CA ALA A 66 -0.46 10.66 -12.55
C ALA A 66 0.37 10.48 -11.25
N VAL A 67 0.00 9.53 -10.39
CA VAL A 67 0.74 9.20 -9.16
C VAL A 67 2.14 8.69 -9.45
N VAL A 68 2.29 7.85 -10.47
CA VAL A 68 3.58 7.33 -10.94
C VAL A 68 4.44 8.45 -11.51
N ALA A 69 3.89 9.30 -12.37
CA ALA A 69 4.58 10.44 -12.97
C ALA A 69 5.04 11.46 -11.92
N ALA A 70 4.34 11.55 -10.78
CA ALA A 70 4.73 12.36 -9.64
C ALA A 70 5.84 11.73 -8.76
N ALA A 71 6.40 10.58 -9.15
CA ALA A 71 7.45 9.85 -8.45
C ALA A 71 7.06 9.37 -7.03
N ALA A 72 5.80 8.95 -6.84
CA ALA A 72 5.34 8.42 -5.55
C ALA A 72 5.85 7.00 -5.25
N VAL A 73 6.17 6.19 -6.27
CA VAL A 73 6.51 4.76 -6.12
C VAL A 73 7.72 4.52 -5.21
N PRO A 74 8.88 5.20 -5.38
CA PRO A 74 10.02 5.00 -4.48
C PRO A 74 9.70 5.28 -3.01
N GLU A 75 8.88 6.31 -2.74
CA GLU A 75 8.47 6.66 -1.39
C GLU A 75 7.54 5.61 -0.79
N LEU A 76 6.60 5.07 -1.57
CA LEU A 76 5.73 3.97 -1.14
C LEU A 76 6.53 2.71 -0.78
N LEU A 77 7.58 2.40 -1.55
CA LEU A 77 8.46 1.25 -1.28
C LEU A 77 9.27 1.43 0.01
N ALA A 78 9.80 2.63 0.24
CA ALA A 78 10.48 2.98 1.48
C ALA A 78 9.53 2.83 2.68
N LEU A 79 8.32 3.40 2.59
CA LEU A 79 7.31 3.33 3.64
C LEU A 79 6.81 1.91 3.91
N LEU A 80 6.64 1.07 2.89
CA LEU A 80 6.29 -0.34 3.05
C LEU A 80 7.34 -1.09 3.89
N SER A 81 8.62 -0.73 3.71
CA SER A 81 9.76 -1.40 4.34
C SER A 81 10.03 -0.91 5.76
N SER A 82 9.95 0.41 5.99
CA SER A 82 10.40 1.03 7.26
C SER A 82 9.33 1.84 8.00
N GLY A 83 8.11 1.96 7.46
CA GLY A 83 7.03 2.72 8.08
C GLY A 83 6.48 2.07 9.37
N ALA A 84 5.71 2.84 10.14
CA ALA A 84 4.87 2.27 11.18
C ALA A 84 3.79 1.36 10.56
N LEU A 85 3.22 0.42 11.34
CA LEU A 85 2.30 -0.60 10.82
C LEU A 85 1.18 -0.02 9.94
N GLY A 86 0.46 0.99 10.42
CA GLY A 86 -0.61 1.64 9.63
C GLY A 86 -0.10 2.24 8.32
N VAL A 87 1.08 2.86 8.33
CA VAL A 87 1.73 3.42 7.14
C VAL A 87 2.10 2.32 6.15
N ARG A 88 2.69 1.21 6.63
CA ARG A 88 3.06 0.05 5.80
C ARG A 88 1.83 -0.56 5.13
N GLU A 89 0.73 -0.67 5.87
CA GLU A 89 -0.54 -1.18 5.34
C GLU A 89 -1.13 -0.27 4.26
N GLN A 90 -1.12 1.06 4.46
CA GLN A 90 -1.55 2.00 3.43
C GLN A 90 -0.63 1.96 2.20
N ALA A 91 0.69 1.79 2.40
CA ALA A 91 1.63 1.64 1.30
C ALA A 91 1.34 0.36 0.49
N ALA A 92 1.10 -0.77 1.16
CA ALA A 92 0.65 -2.01 0.52
C ALA A 92 -0.67 -1.81 -0.24
N ALA A 93 -1.62 -1.06 0.34
CA ALA A 93 -2.90 -0.74 -0.30
C ALA A 93 -2.74 0.05 -1.60
N ALA A 94 -1.81 1.00 -1.66
CA ALA A 94 -1.52 1.75 -2.88
C ALA A 94 -0.81 0.87 -3.92
N LEU A 95 0.24 0.15 -3.51
CA LEU A 95 1.06 -0.67 -4.40
C LEU A 95 0.25 -1.79 -5.08
N ARG A 96 -0.78 -2.35 -4.42
CA ARG A 96 -1.63 -3.40 -5.00
C ARG A 96 -2.29 -2.99 -6.33
N TYR A 97 -2.55 -1.70 -6.52
CA TYR A 97 -3.11 -1.17 -7.76
C TYR A 97 -2.02 -0.76 -8.76
N LEU A 98 -0.92 -0.17 -8.28
CA LEU A 98 0.15 0.32 -9.15
C LEU A 98 0.95 -0.78 -9.85
N VAL A 99 0.98 -2.00 -9.28
CA VAL A 99 1.63 -3.16 -9.92
C VAL A 99 0.84 -3.72 -11.11
N LEU A 100 -0.46 -3.40 -11.23
CA LEU A 100 -1.31 -3.96 -12.29
C LEU A 100 -0.95 -3.44 -13.67
N ASP A 101 -0.56 -2.16 -13.79
CA ASP A 101 -0.44 -1.50 -15.09
C ASP A 101 0.98 -1.50 -15.66
N SER A 102 1.97 -2.04 -14.94
CA SER A 102 3.38 -1.91 -15.35
C SER A 102 4.26 -3.03 -14.79
N ASP A 103 4.98 -3.70 -15.69
CA ASP A 103 6.01 -4.68 -15.35
C ASP A 103 7.26 -4.00 -14.77
N GLU A 104 7.50 -2.74 -15.14
CA GLU A 104 8.59 -1.96 -14.55
C GLU A 104 8.33 -1.65 -13.07
N HIS A 105 7.08 -1.37 -12.68
CA HIS A 105 6.77 -1.16 -11.25
C HIS A 105 6.90 -2.46 -10.45
N GLU A 106 6.54 -3.59 -11.05
CA GLU A 106 6.75 -4.90 -10.44
C GLU A 106 8.25 -5.16 -10.20
N ARG A 107 9.08 -4.92 -11.22
CA ARG A 107 10.54 -5.04 -11.11
C ARG A 107 11.09 -4.15 -10.00
N GLN A 108 10.66 -2.90 -9.93
CA GLN A 108 11.05 -1.96 -8.88
C GLN A 108 10.64 -2.43 -7.48
N LEU A 109 9.45 -3.04 -7.32
CA LEU A 109 9.05 -3.66 -6.05
C LEU A 109 10.02 -4.76 -5.63
N VAL A 110 10.34 -5.66 -6.56
CA VAL A 110 11.23 -6.80 -6.31
C VAL A 110 12.62 -6.31 -5.93
N GLU A 111 13.19 -5.39 -6.72
CA GLU A 111 14.51 -4.79 -6.48
C GLU A 111 14.59 -4.02 -5.15
N ALA A 112 13.49 -3.37 -4.74
CA ALA A 112 13.40 -2.67 -3.46
C ALA A 112 13.20 -3.61 -2.26
N GLY A 113 13.14 -4.94 -2.46
CA GLY A 113 12.97 -5.92 -1.39
C GLY A 113 11.55 -5.95 -0.81
N ALA A 114 10.54 -5.50 -1.56
CA ALA A 114 9.16 -5.42 -1.10
C ALA A 114 8.58 -6.78 -0.66
N MET A 115 9.10 -7.89 -1.20
CA MET A 115 8.59 -9.24 -0.90
C MET A 115 8.66 -9.56 0.59
N SER A 116 9.80 -9.29 1.23
CA SER A 116 9.97 -9.52 2.66
C SER A 116 8.98 -8.69 3.48
N ALA A 117 8.82 -7.41 3.12
CA ALA A 117 7.91 -6.50 3.82
C ALA A 117 6.43 -6.89 3.65
N LEU A 118 6.03 -7.38 2.48
CA LEU A 118 4.68 -7.89 2.22
C LEU A 118 4.44 -9.19 2.99
N VAL A 119 5.39 -10.12 3.04
CA VAL A 119 5.26 -11.35 3.81
C VAL A 119 5.16 -11.08 5.32
N GLU A 120 5.90 -10.11 5.84
CA GLU A 120 5.73 -9.67 7.23
C GLU A 120 4.31 -9.15 7.50
N LEU A 121 3.72 -8.38 6.58
CA LEU A 121 2.32 -7.94 6.70
C LEU A 121 1.33 -9.10 6.63
N LEU A 122 1.62 -10.18 5.89
CA LEU A 122 0.78 -11.39 5.93
C LEU A 122 0.76 -12.02 7.34
N TRP A 123 1.88 -12.00 8.06
CA TRP A 123 1.97 -12.58 9.40
C TRP A 123 1.44 -11.67 10.52
N PHE A 124 1.76 -10.38 10.44
CA PHE A 124 1.62 -9.44 11.55
C PHE A 124 0.74 -8.23 11.25
N GLY A 125 0.23 -8.11 10.03
CA GLY A 125 -0.72 -7.08 9.65
C GLY A 125 -2.08 -7.24 10.32
N THR A 126 -2.85 -6.15 10.35
CA THR A 126 -4.29 -6.20 10.57
C THR A 126 -4.96 -7.03 9.48
N PRO A 127 -6.23 -7.49 9.65
CA PRO A 127 -6.94 -8.20 8.59
C PRO A 127 -6.94 -7.48 7.24
N LYS A 128 -7.06 -6.14 7.25
CA LYS A 128 -6.93 -5.32 6.03
C LYS A 128 -5.49 -5.29 5.51
N GLY A 129 -4.50 -5.13 6.38
CA GLY A 129 -3.09 -5.20 6.00
C GLY A 129 -2.72 -6.54 5.33
N GLN A 130 -3.23 -7.64 5.87
CA GLN A 130 -3.07 -8.98 5.32
C GLN A 130 -3.77 -9.11 3.94
N GLU A 131 -4.99 -8.60 3.81
CA GLU A 131 -5.71 -8.55 2.52
C GLU A 131 -4.92 -7.76 1.47
N TYR A 132 -4.41 -6.59 1.84
CA TYR A 132 -3.62 -5.74 0.94
C TYR A 132 -2.34 -6.44 0.52
N ALA A 133 -1.58 -6.99 1.45
CA ALA A 133 -0.35 -7.73 1.14
C ALA A 133 -0.61 -8.95 0.25
N ALA A 134 -1.63 -9.76 0.58
CA ALA A 134 -2.00 -10.94 -0.21
C ALA A 134 -2.44 -10.55 -1.63
N THR A 135 -3.21 -9.47 -1.75
CA THR A 135 -3.65 -8.96 -3.06
C THR A 135 -2.49 -8.41 -3.88
N THR A 136 -1.54 -7.70 -3.27
CA THR A 136 -0.34 -7.22 -3.97
C THR A 136 0.48 -8.39 -4.49
N ILE A 137 0.77 -9.39 -3.64
CA ILE A 137 1.51 -10.60 -4.05
C ILE A 137 0.78 -11.33 -5.17
N ARG A 138 -0.55 -11.53 -5.06
CA ARG A 138 -1.35 -12.14 -6.11
C ARG A 138 -1.21 -11.38 -7.43
N ASN A 139 -1.36 -10.05 -7.41
CA ASN A 139 -1.33 -9.21 -8.60
C ASN A 139 0.05 -9.22 -9.30
N MET A 140 1.13 -9.45 -8.55
CA MET A 140 2.47 -9.63 -9.13
C MET A 140 2.64 -11.02 -9.74
N VAL A 141 2.21 -12.08 -9.05
CA VAL A 141 2.38 -13.47 -9.51
C VAL A 141 1.54 -13.80 -10.74
N ILE A 142 0.32 -13.24 -10.87
CA ILE A 142 -0.55 -13.54 -12.03
C ILE A 142 0.03 -13.13 -13.39
N LYS A 143 1.09 -12.32 -13.40
CA LYS A 143 1.82 -11.94 -14.61
C LYS A 143 2.78 -13.03 -15.11
N ASN A 144 2.90 -14.14 -14.38
CA ASN A 144 3.73 -15.31 -14.73
C ASN A 144 5.21 -14.97 -14.93
N ASN A 145 5.74 -14.05 -14.13
CA ASN A 145 7.18 -13.75 -14.10
C ASN A 145 7.90 -14.78 -13.19
N PRO A 146 8.76 -15.65 -13.73
CA PRO A 146 9.42 -16.69 -12.94
C PRO A 146 10.38 -16.14 -11.88
N GLU A 147 10.92 -14.93 -12.05
CA GLU A 147 11.79 -14.30 -11.05
C GLU A 147 10.96 -13.84 -9.85
N THR A 148 9.87 -13.12 -10.11
CA THR A 148 8.89 -12.71 -9.10
C THR A 148 8.35 -13.90 -8.31
N GLU A 149 7.97 -14.99 -8.99
CA GLU A 149 7.50 -16.22 -8.32
C GLU A 149 8.55 -16.81 -7.37
N ARG A 150 9.82 -16.88 -7.82
CA ARG A 150 10.91 -17.40 -6.98
C ARG A 150 11.14 -16.50 -5.77
N ASP A 151 11.09 -15.19 -5.93
CA ASP A 151 11.34 -14.26 -4.83
C ASP A 151 10.20 -14.25 -3.81
N VAL A 152 8.95 -14.35 -4.27
CA VAL A 152 7.77 -14.58 -3.40
C VAL A 152 7.95 -15.86 -2.58
N MET A 153 8.41 -16.95 -3.20
CA MET A 153 8.63 -18.23 -2.51
C MET A 153 9.81 -18.17 -1.54
N ARG A 154 10.91 -17.53 -1.92
CA ARG A 154 12.09 -17.34 -1.06
C ARG A 154 11.81 -16.45 0.15
N ALA A 155 10.94 -15.46 -0.01
CA ALA A 155 10.48 -14.61 1.09
C ALA A 155 9.57 -15.36 2.09
N GLY A 156 9.15 -16.58 1.78
CA GLY A 156 8.30 -17.38 2.67
C GLY A 156 6.82 -17.03 2.58
N ALA A 157 6.34 -16.57 1.42
CA ALA A 157 4.92 -16.24 1.25
C ALA A 157 4.00 -17.46 1.35
N ALA A 158 4.42 -18.64 0.88
CA ALA A 158 3.59 -19.85 0.89
C ALA A 158 3.05 -20.23 2.28
N PRO A 159 3.88 -20.40 3.34
CA PRO A 159 3.36 -20.72 4.66
C PRO A 159 2.47 -19.60 5.23
N ALA A 160 2.76 -18.34 4.94
CA ALA A 160 1.96 -17.21 5.39
C ALA A 160 0.56 -17.24 4.76
N LEU A 161 0.48 -17.42 3.44
CA LEU A 161 -0.77 -17.54 2.70
C LEU A 161 -1.58 -18.77 3.12
N ILE A 162 -0.94 -19.92 3.32
CA ILE A 162 -1.60 -21.14 3.84
C ILE A 162 -2.20 -20.86 5.23
N SER A 163 -1.45 -20.17 6.11
CA SER A 163 -1.97 -19.80 7.42
C SER A 163 -3.20 -18.90 7.34
N LEU A 164 -3.30 -18.01 6.35
CA LEU A 164 -4.47 -17.16 6.12
C LEU A 164 -5.68 -17.93 5.57
N LEU A 165 -5.47 -19.03 4.83
CA LEU A 165 -6.59 -19.91 4.43
C LEU A 165 -7.22 -20.62 5.64
N GLY A 166 -6.41 -20.92 6.66
CA GLY A 166 -6.87 -21.51 7.91
C GLY A 166 -7.53 -20.53 8.89
N THR A 167 -7.63 -19.23 8.55
CA THR A 167 -8.28 -18.23 9.41
C THR A 167 -9.77 -18.08 9.12
N GLU A 168 -10.54 -19.17 9.17
CA GLU A 168 -11.93 -19.04 9.61
C GLU A 168 -11.90 -18.96 11.16
N HIS A 169 -12.43 -17.90 11.76
CA HIS A 169 -12.57 -17.69 13.22
C HIS A 169 -11.33 -17.35 14.09
N ARG A 170 -10.62 -16.24 13.84
CA ARG A 170 -9.83 -15.59 14.93
C ARG A 170 -10.63 -14.60 15.80
N GLU A 171 -11.86 -14.26 15.44
CA GLU A 171 -12.73 -13.42 16.28
C GLU A 171 -13.42 -14.17 17.43
N VAL A 172 -13.46 -15.51 17.43
CA VAL A 172 -14.21 -16.30 18.44
C VAL A 172 -13.37 -16.78 19.62
N ARG A 173 -12.03 -16.66 19.58
CA ARG A 173 -11.15 -17.10 20.70
C ARG A 173 -10.73 -15.97 21.63
N ARG A 174 -11.60 -14.99 21.89
CA ARG A 174 -11.40 -13.97 22.93
C ARG A 174 -12.45 -13.96 24.04
N GLN A 175 -13.25 -15.01 24.17
CA GLN A 175 -14.10 -15.25 25.34
C GLN A 175 -14.05 -16.72 25.76
N VAL A 176 -12.95 -17.12 26.40
CA VAL A 176 -13.03 -18.02 27.56
C VAL A 176 -11.83 -17.66 28.44
N VAL A 177 -12.10 -16.84 29.45
CA VAL A 177 -11.32 -16.84 30.70
C VAL A 177 -11.88 -17.96 31.56
#